data_AF-A0A1V6XGG5-F1
#
_entry.id   AF-A0A1V6XGG5-F1
#
_cell.length_a   1.000
_cell.length_b   1.000
_cell.length_c   1.000
_cell.angle_alpha   90.00
_cell.angle_beta   90.00
_cell.angle_gamma   90.00
#
_symmetry.space_group_name_H-M   'P 1'
#
loop_
_entity.id
_entity.type
_entity.pdbx_description
1 polymer ?
#
loop_
_entity_poly.entity_id
_entity_poly.type
_entity_poly.pdbx_seq_one_letter_code
_entity_poly.pdbx_strand_id
1 'polypeptide(L)'
;MWVDADSIILNNDIPVEIFLPPSDLKDIHLVATQDQNGLNTGIMFLHVHPWMISFLTETMGYPLYLPQIDLGRSADQEGMRRVLKKTTGGPSGQGYADGVSYLPRPWINAYEWDWAYEGKRGDLLVHFPGLEERRWPHMAKWLNIVETTPHEWNLPLEDTGYINKTTTYWSQMRSAKECIKSAEKKLQSGEAVSGNTKEAVGALKETLREKSDDMELVQQRLEDLDALIGMT
;
A
#
# COMPACT_ATOMS: atom_id res chain seq x y z
N MET A 1 9.15 -6.17 -8.03
CA MET A 1 8.03 -6.75 -7.26
C MET A 1 8.61 -7.88 -6.43
N TRP A 2 8.28 -7.93 -5.15
CA TRP A 2 8.48 -9.07 -4.27
C TRP A 2 7.16 -9.82 -4.14
N VAL A 3 7.21 -11.16 -4.16
CA VAL A 3 6.05 -12.04 -4.00
C VAL A 3 6.48 -13.24 -3.18
N ASP A 4 5.76 -13.55 -2.10
CA ASP A 4 6.02 -14.73 -1.30
C ASP A 4 5.77 -16.03 -2.09
N ALA A 5 6.53 -17.07 -1.74
CA ALA A 5 6.50 -18.36 -2.44
C ALA A 5 5.17 -19.13 -2.26
N ASP A 6 4.38 -18.76 -1.27
CA ASP A 6 3.03 -19.26 -1.01
C ASP A 6 1.98 -18.32 -1.64
N SER A 7 2.22 -17.91 -2.89
CA SER A 7 1.26 -17.17 -3.72
C SER A 7 1.13 -17.82 -5.09
N ILE A 8 -0.08 -17.77 -5.67
CA ILE A 8 -0.38 -18.28 -7.02
C ILE A 8 -1.00 -17.15 -7.84
N ILE A 9 -0.45 -16.88 -9.03
CA ILE A 9 -1.04 -15.95 -9.98
C ILE A 9 -2.28 -16.61 -10.59
N LEU A 10 -3.42 -15.94 -10.45
CA LEU A 10 -4.71 -16.43 -10.93
C LEU A 10 -5.04 -15.90 -12.32
N ASN A 11 -4.64 -14.66 -12.62
CA ASN A 11 -4.96 -13.99 -13.87
C ASN A 11 -3.72 -13.32 -14.48
N ASN A 12 -3.15 -13.97 -15.49
CA ASN A 12 -1.94 -13.50 -16.19
C ASN A 12 -2.20 -12.35 -17.18
N ASP A 13 -3.46 -11.99 -17.43
CA ASP A 13 -3.83 -10.88 -18.32
C ASP A 13 -3.75 -9.52 -17.62
N ILE A 14 -3.40 -9.49 -16.32
CA ILE A 14 -3.29 -8.25 -15.55
C ILE A 14 -1.84 -7.76 -15.56
N PRO A 15 -1.55 -6.65 -16.26
CA PRO A 15 -0.25 -5.99 -16.18
C PRO A 15 -0.04 -5.44 -14.77
N VAL A 16 1.06 -5.82 -14.12
CA VAL A 16 1.36 -5.39 -12.75
C VAL A 16 1.65 -3.89 -12.64
N GLU A 17 2.03 -3.24 -13.75
CA GLU A 17 2.29 -1.81 -13.82
C GLU A 17 1.07 -0.94 -13.53
N ILE A 18 -0.15 -1.46 -13.66
CA ILE A 18 -1.37 -0.69 -13.35
C ILE A 18 -1.47 -0.38 -11.85
N PHE A 19 -0.78 -1.15 -11.01
CA PHE A 19 -0.72 -0.96 -9.55
C PHE A 19 0.44 -0.07 -9.12
N LEU A 20 1.27 0.41 -10.05
CA LEU A 20 2.41 1.28 -9.74
C LEU A 20 2.00 2.74 -9.72
N PRO A 21 2.67 3.59 -8.92
CA PRO A 21 2.43 5.01 -8.93
C PRO A 21 2.74 5.59 -10.33
N PRO A 22 1.92 6.53 -10.83
CA PRO A 22 2.21 7.23 -12.07
C PRO A 22 3.48 8.08 -11.93
N SER A 23 4.11 8.39 -13.07
CA SER A 23 5.45 9.01 -13.13
C SER A 23 5.59 10.38 -12.44
N ASP A 24 4.48 11.04 -12.14
CA ASP A 24 4.43 12.32 -11.41
C ASP A 24 4.49 12.14 -9.88
N LEU A 25 4.06 11.00 -9.34
CA LEU A 25 4.14 10.66 -7.91
C LEU A 25 5.50 10.04 -7.55
N LYS A 26 6.58 10.77 -7.85
CA LYS A 26 7.97 10.31 -7.74
C LYS A 26 8.46 10.07 -6.32
N ASP A 27 7.73 10.60 -5.34
CA ASP A 27 8.05 10.48 -3.92
C ASP A 27 7.54 9.18 -3.30
N ILE A 28 6.73 8.40 -4.02
CA ILE A 28 6.32 7.05 -3.61
C ILE A 28 7.38 6.04 -4.07
N HIS A 29 7.90 5.28 -3.10
CA HIS A 29 8.98 4.32 -3.31
C HIS A 29 8.62 2.90 -2.89
N LEU A 30 7.64 2.74 -2.00
CA LEU A 30 7.09 1.46 -1.57
C LEU A 30 5.59 1.44 -1.85
N VAL A 31 5.11 0.43 -2.58
CA VAL A 31 3.68 0.10 -2.63
C VAL A 31 3.48 -1.26 -1.97
N ALA A 32 2.61 -1.31 -0.97
CA ALA A 32 2.35 -2.50 -0.18
C ALA A 32 0.85 -2.60 0.14
N THR A 33 0.48 -3.55 1.00
CA THR A 33 -0.86 -3.69 1.56
C THR A 33 -0.78 -3.75 3.08
N GLN A 34 -1.89 -3.55 3.77
CA GLN A 34 -1.96 -3.73 5.22
C GLN A 34 -2.77 -4.98 5.58
N ASP A 35 -2.36 -5.66 6.65
CA ASP A 35 -3.12 -6.73 7.31
C ASP A 35 -3.37 -6.34 8.78
N GLN A 36 -3.80 -7.28 9.63
CA GLN A 36 -4.02 -7.00 11.07
C GLN A 36 -2.78 -6.46 11.82
N ASN A 37 -1.58 -6.60 11.26
CA ASN A 37 -0.33 -6.08 11.81
C ASN A 37 0.02 -4.68 11.27
N GLY A 38 -0.75 -4.12 10.33
CA GLY A 38 -0.58 -2.77 9.78
C GLY A 38 0.42 -2.64 8.62
N LEU A 39 1.08 -3.73 8.23
CA LEU A 39 1.87 -3.87 7.00
C LEU A 39 1.87 -5.35 6.67
N ASN A 40 1.66 -5.72 5.42
CA ASN A 40 1.97 -7.06 4.93
C ASN A 40 3.14 -7.00 3.94
N THR A 41 4.14 -7.85 4.16
CA THR A 41 5.35 -7.89 3.33
C THR A 41 5.34 -8.98 2.27
N GLY A 42 4.26 -9.77 2.18
CA GLY A 42 4.22 -10.88 1.24
C GLY A 42 4.21 -10.45 -0.22
N ILE A 43 3.49 -9.36 -0.54
CA ILE A 43 3.49 -8.75 -1.88
C ILE A 43 3.84 -7.27 -1.78
N MET A 44 4.92 -6.85 -2.44
CA MET A 44 5.37 -5.46 -2.43
C MET A 44 5.95 -5.01 -3.77
N PHE A 45 5.75 -3.74 -4.12
CA PHE A 45 6.50 -3.07 -5.19
C PHE A 45 7.54 -2.15 -4.59
N LEU A 46 8.79 -2.39 -4.97
CA LEU A 46 9.97 -1.68 -4.49
C LEU A 46 10.53 -0.84 -5.64
N HIS A 47 10.55 0.48 -5.49
CA HIS A 47 11.18 1.38 -6.44
C HIS A 47 12.70 1.33 -6.26
N VAL A 48 13.44 1.00 -7.32
CA VAL A 48 14.91 1.06 -7.33
C VAL A 48 15.36 2.52 -7.22
N HIS A 49 15.59 2.97 -5.99
CA HIS A 49 15.90 4.35 -5.65
C HIS A 49 16.75 4.41 -4.38
N PRO A 50 17.63 5.42 -4.18
CA PRO A 50 18.40 5.58 -2.95
C PRO A 50 17.56 5.55 -1.67
N TRP A 51 16.32 6.06 -1.74
CA TRP A 51 15.35 5.96 -0.65
C TRP A 51 15.12 4.52 -0.19
N MET A 52 14.93 3.61 -1.14
CA MET A 52 14.66 2.19 -0.87
C MET A 52 15.89 1.50 -0.29
N ILE A 53 17.09 1.88 -0.75
CA ILE A 53 18.35 1.35 -0.20
C ILE A 53 18.49 1.75 1.27
N SER A 54 18.23 3.02 1.62
CA SER A 54 18.26 3.49 3.01
C SER A 54 17.23 2.75 3.86
N PHE A 55 15.99 2.64 3.35
CA PHE A 55 14.91 1.94 4.04
C PHE A 55 15.28 0.48 4.36
N LEU A 56 15.68 -0.30 3.35
CA LEU A 56 16.05 -1.70 3.53
C LEU A 56 17.28 -1.88 4.42
N THR A 57 18.27 -0.98 4.31
CA THR A 57 19.46 -1.00 5.17
C THR A 57 19.08 -0.81 6.64
N GLU A 58 18.21 0.16 6.92
CA GLU A 58 17.74 0.44 8.27
C GLU A 58 16.84 -0.67 8.82
N THR A 59 15.99 -1.26 7.98
CA THR A 59 15.20 -2.45 8.32
C THR A 59 16.08 -3.64 8.67
N MET A 60 17.06 -3.99 7.83
CA MET A 60 17.98 -5.12 8.09
C MET A 60 18.85 -4.88 9.32
N GLY A 61 19.26 -3.64 9.55
CA GLY A 61 20.01 -3.24 10.74
C GLY A 61 19.18 -3.24 12.02
N TYR A 62 17.85 -3.14 11.92
CA TYR A 62 16.93 -3.00 13.05
C TYR A 62 17.20 -3.97 14.21
N PRO A 63 17.26 -5.30 14.00
CA PRO A 63 17.55 -6.24 15.08
C PRO A 63 18.97 -6.10 15.65
N LEU A 64 19.93 -5.54 14.90
CA LEU A 64 21.32 -5.40 15.34
C LEU A 64 21.52 -4.23 16.31
N TYR A 65 20.86 -3.09 16.07
CA TYR A 65 21.00 -1.90 16.92
C TYR A 65 19.86 -1.76 17.95
N LEU A 66 18.79 -2.55 17.86
CA LEU A 66 17.73 -2.68 18.88
C LEU A 66 17.47 -4.16 19.26
N PRO A 67 18.48 -4.91 19.72
CA PRO A 67 18.36 -6.34 20.00
C PRO A 67 17.37 -6.69 21.12
N GLN A 68 16.99 -5.72 21.95
CA GLN A 68 16.02 -5.87 23.02
C GLN A 68 14.55 -5.90 22.53
N ILE A 69 14.31 -5.57 21.26
CA ILE A 69 12.96 -5.58 20.69
C ILE A 69 12.74 -6.94 20.04
N ASP A 70 11.78 -7.69 20.57
CA ASP A 70 11.30 -8.90 19.92
C ASP A 70 10.49 -8.53 18.66
N LEU A 71 10.93 -9.04 17.51
CA LEU A 71 10.28 -8.85 16.22
C LEU A 71 9.29 -9.98 15.90
N GLY A 72 9.21 -11.01 16.76
CA GLY A 72 8.31 -12.14 16.60
C GLY A 72 8.64 -13.02 15.38
N ARG A 73 7.62 -13.74 14.89
CA ARG A 73 7.77 -14.71 13.79
C ARG A 73 7.97 -14.05 12.42
N SER A 74 7.38 -12.86 12.22
CA SER A 74 7.46 -12.10 10.97
C SER A 74 8.42 -10.93 11.14
N ALA A 75 9.69 -11.25 11.40
CA ALA A 75 10.67 -10.27 11.86
C ALA A 75 10.97 -9.18 10.81
N ASP A 76 10.93 -9.54 9.54
CA ASP A 76 11.02 -8.65 8.38
C ASP A 76 9.83 -7.68 8.33
N GLN A 77 8.60 -8.18 8.43
CA GLN A 77 7.38 -7.37 8.45
C GLN A 77 7.37 -6.39 9.62
N GLU A 78 7.65 -6.87 10.83
CA GLU A 78 7.66 -6.04 12.03
C GLU A 78 8.81 -5.02 12.00
N GLY A 79 9.99 -5.43 11.51
CA GLY A 79 11.13 -4.54 11.30
C GLY A 79 10.81 -3.41 10.31
N MET A 80 10.26 -3.74 9.15
CA MET A 80 9.84 -2.76 8.13
C MET A 80 8.80 -1.80 8.69
N ARG A 81 7.75 -2.32 9.34
CA ARG A 81 6.68 -1.51 9.93
C ARG A 81 7.21 -0.52 10.96
N ARG A 82 8.16 -0.93 11.81
CA ARG A 82 8.77 -0.04 12.80
C ARG A 82 9.65 1.03 12.17
N VAL A 83 10.40 0.70 11.12
CA VAL A 83 11.19 1.69 10.38
C VAL A 83 10.28 2.71 9.67
N LEU A 84 9.18 2.27 9.06
CA LEU A 84 8.20 3.17 8.42
C LEU A 84 7.60 4.18 9.41
N LYS A 85 7.40 3.80 10.68
CA LYS A 85 6.84 4.66 11.73
C LYS A 85 7.84 5.64 12.34
N LYS A 86 9.12 5.60 11.95
CA LYS A 86 10.10 6.58 12.43
C LYS A 86 9.76 7.96 11.84
N THR A 87 9.83 8.98 12.69
CA THR A 87 9.70 10.40 12.33
C THR A 87 11.04 11.08 12.13
N THR A 88 12.14 10.33 12.27
CA THR A 88 13.52 10.78 12.09
C THR A 88 14.30 9.72 11.32
N GLY A 89 15.49 10.08 10.82
CA GLY A 89 16.29 9.19 9.97
C GLY A 89 15.83 9.20 8.52
N GLY A 90 16.20 8.17 7.75
CA GLY A 90 15.99 8.16 6.31
C GLY A 90 16.79 9.22 5.54
N PRO A 91 16.66 9.26 4.20
CA PRO A 91 17.49 10.12 3.35
C PRO A 91 17.37 11.63 3.63
N SER A 92 16.21 12.07 4.11
CA SER A 92 15.90 13.48 4.42
C SER A 92 15.91 13.81 5.91
N GLY A 93 16.20 12.84 6.78
CA GLY A 93 16.13 13.00 8.23
C GLY A 93 14.70 13.03 8.81
N GLN A 94 13.65 12.85 7.98
CA GLN A 94 12.23 12.92 8.38
C GLN A 94 11.54 11.55 8.45
N GLY A 95 12.32 10.45 8.39
CA GLY A 95 11.78 9.09 8.33
C GLY A 95 11.33 8.68 6.93
N TYR A 96 10.39 7.74 6.86
CA TYR A 96 10.00 7.05 5.62
C TYR A 96 8.48 7.09 5.32
N ALA A 97 7.64 7.53 6.26
CA ALA A 97 6.19 7.41 6.11
C ALA A 97 5.60 8.09 4.86
N ASP A 98 6.22 9.16 4.35
CA ASP A 98 5.73 9.86 3.15
C ASP A 98 6.05 9.13 1.82
N GLY A 99 6.93 8.12 1.87
CA GLY A 99 7.39 7.36 0.70
C GLY A 99 6.69 6.03 0.48
N VAL A 100 5.65 5.72 1.27
CA VAL A 100 4.86 4.48 1.16
C VAL A 100 3.42 4.78 0.76
N SER A 101 2.83 3.86 0.00
CA SER A 101 1.40 3.84 -0.35
C SER A 101 0.86 2.43 -0.12
N TYR A 102 -0.29 2.33 0.53
CA TYR A 102 -1.02 1.07 0.74
C TYR A 102 -2.19 0.96 -0.22
N LEU A 103 -2.19 -0.09 -1.05
CA LEU A 103 -3.33 -0.45 -1.89
C LEU A 103 -4.34 -1.28 -1.09
N PRO A 104 -5.63 -1.25 -1.47
CA PRO A 104 -6.61 -2.21 -0.96
C PRO A 104 -6.09 -3.64 -1.15
N ARG A 105 -5.97 -4.36 -0.03
CA ARG A 105 -5.27 -5.65 0.02
C ARG A 105 -5.73 -6.66 -1.04
N PRO A 106 -7.03 -6.86 -1.33
CA PRO A 106 -7.47 -7.80 -2.36
C PRO A 106 -6.96 -7.51 -3.78
N TRP A 107 -6.47 -6.29 -4.06
CA TRP A 107 -6.03 -5.96 -5.41
C TRP A 107 -4.74 -6.66 -5.81
N ILE A 108 -3.81 -6.80 -4.87
CA ILE A 108 -2.48 -7.36 -5.13
C ILE A 108 -2.10 -8.47 -4.14
N ASN A 109 -2.91 -8.72 -3.12
CA ASN A 109 -2.59 -9.59 -2.00
C ASN A 109 -3.86 -10.21 -1.38
N ALA A 110 -4.76 -10.73 -2.22
CA ALA A 110 -5.99 -11.37 -1.76
C ALA A 110 -5.68 -12.68 -1.04
N TYR A 111 -6.24 -12.88 0.15
CA TYR A 111 -5.92 -14.05 0.96
C TYR A 111 -6.82 -15.24 0.63
N GLU A 112 -6.23 -16.43 0.69
CA GLU A 112 -6.96 -17.65 0.99
C GLU A 112 -7.05 -17.83 2.51
N TRP A 113 -8.27 -17.90 3.00
CA TRP A 113 -8.58 -18.35 4.35
C TRP A 113 -8.97 -19.83 4.35
N ASP A 114 -8.94 -20.45 5.51
CA ASP A 114 -9.39 -21.84 5.68
C ASP A 114 -10.80 -22.11 5.14
N TRP A 115 -11.68 -21.10 5.19
CA TRP A 115 -13.09 -21.22 4.83
C TRP A 115 -13.45 -20.53 3.53
N ALA A 116 -12.61 -19.64 2.98
CA ALA A 116 -12.95 -18.86 1.81
C ALA A 116 -11.74 -18.16 1.18
N TYR A 117 -11.83 -17.94 -0.13
CA TYR A 117 -11.03 -16.94 -0.81
C TYR A 117 -11.63 -15.56 -0.59
N GLU A 118 -10.79 -14.57 -0.26
CA GLU A 118 -11.21 -13.18 -0.07
C GLU A 118 -11.54 -12.47 -1.39
N GLY A 119 -10.80 -12.81 -2.44
CA GLY A 119 -10.92 -12.15 -3.73
C GLY A 119 -12.11 -12.67 -4.53
N LYS A 120 -12.07 -12.39 -5.81
CA LYS A 120 -13.09 -12.80 -6.79
C LYS A 120 -12.46 -13.20 -8.10
N ARG A 121 -13.28 -13.78 -8.98
CA ARG A 121 -12.91 -14.06 -10.37
C ARG A 121 -12.34 -12.78 -11.04
N GLY A 122 -11.23 -12.95 -11.75
CA GLY A 122 -10.52 -11.87 -12.41
C GLY A 122 -9.52 -11.12 -11.53
N ASP A 123 -9.37 -11.44 -10.26
CA ASP A 123 -8.32 -10.86 -9.42
C ASP A 123 -6.92 -11.41 -9.80
N LEU A 124 -5.87 -10.65 -9.48
CA LEU A 124 -4.48 -10.96 -9.89
C LEU A 124 -3.95 -12.28 -9.34
N LEU A 125 -4.08 -12.50 -8.04
CA LEU A 125 -3.43 -13.60 -7.34
C LEU A 125 -4.18 -14.02 -6.08
N VAL A 126 -3.76 -15.15 -5.54
CA VAL A 126 -4.13 -15.63 -4.20
C VAL A 126 -2.85 -15.86 -3.38
N HIS A 127 -2.86 -15.41 -2.13
CA HIS A 127 -1.78 -15.57 -1.16
C HIS A 127 -2.25 -16.45 0.00
N PHE A 128 -1.41 -17.35 0.51
CA PHE A 128 -1.74 -18.35 1.54
C PHE A 128 -1.02 -18.12 2.89
N PRO A 129 -1.12 -16.92 3.49
CA PRO A 129 -0.38 -16.57 4.70
C PRO A 129 -0.95 -17.31 5.92
N GLY A 130 -0.06 -17.87 6.74
CA GLY A 130 -0.44 -18.40 8.05
C GLY A 130 -1.34 -19.64 8.04
N LEU A 131 -1.51 -20.34 6.92
CA LEU A 131 -2.29 -21.59 6.86
C LEU A 131 -1.52 -22.84 7.38
N GLU A 132 -0.22 -22.70 7.62
CA GLU A 132 0.66 -23.78 8.10
C GLU A 132 0.48 -25.07 7.27
N GLU A 133 0.26 -26.22 7.91
CA GLU A 133 0.08 -27.51 7.23
C GLU A 133 -1.16 -27.57 6.32
N ARG A 134 -2.15 -26.69 6.55
CA ARG A 134 -3.36 -26.60 5.73
C ARG A 134 -3.12 -25.87 4.42
N ARG A 135 -1.95 -25.23 4.24
CA ARG A 135 -1.59 -24.56 2.99
C ARG A 135 -1.59 -25.49 1.79
N TRP A 136 -1.02 -26.69 1.94
CA TRP A 136 -0.75 -27.57 0.79
C TRP A 136 -2.01 -28.01 0.05
N PRO A 137 -3.08 -28.47 0.72
CA PRO A 137 -4.34 -28.78 0.04
C PRO A 137 -4.96 -27.59 -0.68
N HIS A 138 -4.90 -26.39 -0.09
CA HIS A 138 -5.43 -25.17 -0.71
C HIS A 138 -4.63 -24.78 -1.95
N MET A 139 -3.29 -24.77 -1.86
CA MET A 139 -2.43 -24.51 -3.02
C MET A 139 -2.65 -25.54 -4.13
N ALA A 140 -2.74 -26.83 -3.79
CA ALA A 140 -3.00 -27.89 -4.78
C ALA A 140 -4.33 -27.68 -5.52
N LYS A 141 -5.38 -27.27 -4.81
CA LYS A 141 -6.68 -26.92 -5.41
C LYS A 141 -6.55 -25.77 -6.39
N TRP A 142 -5.89 -24.69 -6.00
CA TRP A 142 -5.69 -23.52 -6.85
C TRP A 142 -4.78 -23.77 -8.04
N LEU A 143 -3.70 -24.54 -7.86
CA LEU A 143 -2.85 -25.01 -8.97
C LEU A 143 -3.65 -25.81 -9.98
N ASN A 144 -4.47 -26.76 -9.52
CA ASN A 144 -5.33 -27.52 -10.43
C ASN A 144 -6.30 -26.60 -11.20
N ILE A 145 -6.88 -25.58 -10.56
CA ILE A 145 -7.74 -24.60 -11.23
C ILE A 145 -6.98 -23.84 -12.33
N VAL A 146 -5.81 -23.27 -12.01
CA VAL A 146 -5.06 -22.47 -13.01
C VAL A 146 -4.45 -23.33 -14.12
N GLU A 147 -4.17 -24.60 -13.87
CA GLU A 147 -3.63 -25.53 -14.87
C GLU A 147 -4.71 -26.15 -15.77
N THR A 148 -5.91 -26.41 -15.25
CA THR A 148 -6.95 -27.17 -15.96
C THR A 148 -8.13 -26.33 -16.43
N THR A 149 -8.52 -25.30 -15.67
CA THR A 149 -9.65 -24.41 -16.00
C THR A 149 -9.29 -22.92 -15.89
N PRO A 150 -8.15 -22.45 -16.44
CA PRO A 150 -7.73 -21.05 -16.28
C PRO A 150 -8.77 -20.03 -16.77
N HIS A 151 -9.54 -20.36 -17.81
CA HIS A 151 -10.59 -19.51 -18.36
C HIS A 151 -11.77 -19.24 -17.41
N GLU A 152 -11.94 -20.06 -16.36
CA GLU A 152 -12.93 -19.82 -15.32
C GLU A 152 -12.52 -18.66 -14.39
N TRP A 153 -11.22 -18.37 -14.30
CA TRP A 153 -10.66 -17.35 -13.39
C TRP A 153 -10.05 -16.15 -14.11
N ASN A 154 -9.40 -16.37 -15.25
CA ASN A 154 -8.89 -15.31 -16.11
C ASN A 154 -10.05 -14.46 -16.64
N LEU A 155 -9.88 -13.14 -16.53
CA LEU A 155 -10.69 -12.14 -17.20
C LEU A 155 -9.76 -11.15 -17.90
N PRO A 156 -10.09 -10.71 -19.12
CA PRO A 156 -9.39 -9.59 -19.74
C PRO A 156 -9.36 -8.38 -18.80
N LEU A 157 -8.26 -7.61 -18.84
CA LEU A 157 -8.04 -6.48 -17.93
C LEU A 157 -9.24 -5.52 -17.88
N GLU A 158 -9.83 -5.22 -19.03
CA GLU A 158 -11.00 -4.36 -19.19
C GLU A 158 -12.22 -4.81 -18.36
N ASP A 159 -12.36 -6.11 -18.12
CA ASP A 159 -13.52 -6.69 -17.42
C ASP A 159 -13.29 -6.83 -15.91
N THR A 160 -12.05 -6.67 -15.43
CA THR A 160 -11.69 -6.77 -13.99
C THR A 160 -12.12 -5.55 -13.18
N GLY A 161 -12.25 -4.39 -13.85
CA GLY A 161 -12.42 -3.08 -13.23
C GLY A 161 -11.14 -2.50 -12.62
N TYR A 162 -9.98 -3.16 -12.74
CA TYR A 162 -8.72 -2.66 -12.17
C TYR A 162 -8.29 -1.32 -12.75
N ILE A 163 -8.46 -1.09 -14.05
CA ILE A 163 -8.11 0.20 -14.69
C ILE A 163 -8.79 1.37 -13.98
N ASN A 164 -10.11 1.27 -13.74
CA ASN A 164 -10.86 2.33 -13.07
C ASN A 164 -10.44 2.49 -11.61
N LYS A 165 -10.27 1.37 -10.91
CA LYS A 165 -9.84 1.33 -9.50
C LYS A 165 -8.49 2.00 -9.29
N THR A 166 -7.46 1.61 -10.04
CA THR A 166 -6.11 2.13 -9.87
C THR A 166 -5.99 3.56 -10.38
N THR A 167 -6.68 3.92 -11.47
CA THR A 167 -6.72 5.31 -11.95
C THR A 167 -7.34 6.23 -10.91
N THR A 168 -8.47 5.84 -10.32
CA THR A 168 -9.14 6.61 -9.26
C THR A 168 -8.23 6.75 -8.04
N TYR A 169 -7.64 5.65 -7.56
CA TYR A 169 -6.71 5.65 -6.43
C TYR A 169 -5.55 6.63 -6.62
N TRP A 170 -4.84 6.54 -7.75
CA TRP A 170 -3.68 7.40 -7.99
C TRP A 170 -4.06 8.86 -8.24
N SER A 171 -5.21 9.12 -8.87
CA SER A 171 -5.75 10.48 -9.02
C SER A 171 -6.08 11.11 -7.67
N GLN A 172 -6.65 10.33 -6.77
CA GLN A 172 -6.98 10.77 -5.42
C GLN A 172 -5.71 11.06 -4.60
N MET A 173 -4.71 10.17 -4.67
CA MET A 173 -3.41 10.37 -4.03
C MET A 173 -2.74 11.67 -4.51
N ARG A 174 -2.75 11.92 -5.83
CA ARG A 174 -2.26 13.17 -6.42
C ARG A 174 -2.99 14.39 -5.86
N SER A 175 -4.31 14.37 -5.92
CA SER A 175 -5.16 15.49 -5.47
C SER A 175 -4.93 15.79 -3.99
N ALA A 176 -4.82 14.76 -3.16
CA ALA A 176 -4.53 14.90 -1.73
C ALA A 176 -3.16 15.56 -1.48
N LYS A 177 -2.11 15.11 -2.17
CA LYS A 177 -0.77 15.71 -2.05
C LYS A 177 -0.72 17.16 -2.53
N GLU A 178 -1.40 17.48 -3.63
CA GLU A 178 -1.50 18.84 -4.16
C GLU A 178 -2.29 19.77 -3.21
N CYS A 179 -3.38 19.27 -2.64
CA CYS A 179 -4.20 20.00 -1.67
C CYS A 179 -3.41 20.30 -0.39
N ILE A 180 -2.71 19.30 0.17
CA ILE A 180 -1.79 19.49 1.31
C ILE A 180 -0.77 20.58 1.00
N LYS A 181 -0.07 20.48 -0.14
CA LYS A 181 0.96 21.44 -0.53
C LYS A 181 0.41 22.86 -0.66
N SER A 182 -0.79 22.99 -1.21
CA SER A 182 -1.47 24.28 -1.37
C SER A 182 -1.86 24.88 -0.01
N ALA A 183 -2.44 24.07 0.88
CA ALA A 183 -2.80 24.48 2.24
C ALA A 183 -1.56 24.91 3.06
N GLU A 184 -0.47 24.14 2.99
CA GLU A 184 0.78 24.49 3.67
C GLU A 184 1.39 25.79 3.16
N LYS A 185 1.33 26.03 1.85
CA LYS A 185 1.78 27.30 1.26
C LYS A 185 0.98 28.48 1.78
N LYS A 186 -0.35 28.36 1.86
CA LYS A 186 -1.23 29.41 2.42
C LYS A 186 -0.96 29.69 3.90
N LEU A 187 -0.74 28.63 4.68
CA LEU A 187 -0.36 28.74 6.09
C LEU A 187 0.99 29.46 6.28
N GLN A 188 1.95 29.23 5.38
CA GLN A 188 3.26 29.90 5.41
C GLN A 188 3.22 31.34 4.91
N SER A 189 2.37 31.66 3.94
CA SER A 189 2.22 33.03 3.41
C SER A 189 1.44 33.96 4.33
N GLY A 190 0.81 33.43 5.39
CA GLY A 190 -0.03 34.20 6.31
C GLY A 190 -1.38 34.59 5.68
N GLU A 191 -1.79 33.91 4.61
CA GLU A 191 -3.13 34.08 4.04
C GLU A 191 -4.20 33.68 5.06
N ALA A 192 -5.34 34.38 5.03
CA ALA A 192 -6.46 34.06 5.90
C ALA A 192 -7.05 32.69 5.51
N VAL A 193 -6.67 31.66 6.25
CA VAL A 193 -7.25 30.32 6.19
C VAL A 193 -8.01 30.03 7.48
N SER A 194 -9.01 29.15 7.42
CA SER A 194 -9.75 28.73 8.60
C SER A 194 -8.82 28.18 9.69
N GLY A 195 -9.13 28.43 10.96
CA GLY A 195 -8.32 27.98 12.10
C GLY A 195 -8.05 26.47 12.12
N ASN A 196 -8.98 25.67 11.56
CA ASN A 196 -8.90 24.21 11.54
C ASN A 196 -8.03 23.66 10.39
N THR A 197 -7.51 24.51 9.49
CA THR A 197 -6.77 24.08 8.30
C THR A 197 -5.53 23.25 8.66
N LYS A 198 -4.80 23.65 9.71
CA LYS A 198 -3.60 22.93 10.16
C LYS A 198 -3.93 21.51 10.63
N GLU A 199 -5.04 21.36 11.35
CA GLU A 199 -5.51 20.07 11.84
C GLU A 199 -5.98 19.18 10.68
N ALA A 200 -6.72 19.74 9.72
CA ALA A 200 -7.15 19.03 8.51
C ALA A 200 -5.96 18.57 7.65
N VAL A 201 -4.92 19.39 7.49
CA VAL A 201 -3.66 18.98 6.83
C VAL A 201 -3.02 17.80 7.56
N GLY A 202 -2.95 17.86 8.89
CA GLY A 202 -2.41 16.78 9.71
C GLY A 202 -3.19 15.48 9.53
N ALA A 203 -4.53 15.56 9.59
CA ALA A 203 -5.42 14.41 9.44
C ALA A 203 -5.32 13.77 8.04
N LEU A 204 -5.26 14.58 6.98
CA LEU A 204 -5.08 14.06 5.62
C LEU A 204 -3.71 13.41 5.45
N LYS A 205 -2.63 14.03 5.94
CA LYS A 205 -1.28 13.41 5.93
C LYS A 205 -1.25 12.08 6.66
N GLU A 206 -1.82 12.02 7.87
CA GLU A 206 -1.89 10.78 8.64
C GLU A 206 -2.70 9.71 7.90
N THR A 207 -3.82 10.09 7.28
CA THR A 207 -4.64 9.17 6.48
C THR A 207 -3.86 8.63 5.28
N LEU A 208 -3.12 9.47 4.54
CA LEU A 208 -2.27 8.99 3.45
C LEU A 208 -1.15 8.06 3.93
N ARG A 209 -0.60 8.30 5.13
CA ARG A 209 0.50 7.52 5.71
C ARG A 209 0.09 6.19 6.31
N GLU A 210 -1.12 6.07 6.83
CA GLU A 210 -1.54 4.89 7.62
C GLU A 210 -2.75 4.17 7.04
N LYS A 211 -3.52 4.82 6.15
CA LYS A 211 -4.82 4.33 5.66
C LYS A 211 -5.10 4.75 4.21
N SER A 212 -4.07 4.81 3.36
CA SER A 212 -4.27 5.20 1.96
C SER A 212 -5.13 4.21 1.17
N ASP A 213 -5.29 2.98 1.66
CA ASP A 213 -6.16 1.94 1.12
C ASP A 213 -7.65 2.18 1.42
N ASP A 214 -7.97 2.99 2.43
CA ASP A 214 -9.33 3.47 2.72
C ASP A 214 -9.66 4.68 1.83
N MET A 215 -10.00 4.40 0.57
CA MET A 215 -10.28 5.41 -0.44
C MET A 215 -11.44 6.34 -0.06
N GLU A 216 -12.43 5.86 0.67
CA GLU A 216 -13.55 6.69 1.13
C GLU A 216 -13.09 7.69 2.18
N LEU A 217 -12.30 7.23 3.16
CA LEU A 217 -11.73 8.11 4.18
C LEU A 217 -10.77 9.14 3.57
N VAL A 218 -9.91 8.75 2.63
CA VAL A 218 -9.03 9.69 1.92
C VAL A 218 -9.87 10.76 1.21
N GLN A 219 -10.98 10.38 0.58
CA GLN A 219 -11.85 11.31 -0.15
C GLN A 219 -12.49 12.30 0.81
N GLN A 220 -13.04 11.80 1.91
CA GLN A 220 -13.62 12.65 2.95
C GLN A 220 -12.60 13.65 3.49
N ARG A 221 -11.37 13.22 3.79
CA ARG A 221 -10.32 14.11 4.29
C ARG A 221 -9.83 15.13 3.27
N LEU A 222 -9.83 14.76 2.00
CA LEU A 222 -9.54 15.68 0.90
C LEU A 222 -10.61 16.76 0.82
N GLU A 223 -11.89 16.39 0.78
CA GLU A 223 -13.02 17.33 0.74
C GLU A 223 -13.07 18.25 1.97
N ASP A 224 -12.81 17.70 3.16
CA ASP A 224 -12.73 18.47 4.41
C ASP A 224 -11.66 19.58 4.30
N LEU A 225 -10.48 19.26 3.76
CA LEU A 225 -9.39 20.24 3.61
C LEU A 225 -9.68 21.25 2.50
N ASP A 226 -10.20 20.78 1.37
CA ASP A 226 -10.51 21.60 0.19
C ASP A 226 -11.53 22.70 0.53
N ALA A 227 -12.57 22.34 1.29
CA ALA A 227 -13.58 23.27 1.80
C ALA A 227 -12.98 24.37 2.69
N LEU A 228 -11.91 24.08 3.44
CA LEU A 228 -11.26 25.04 4.33
C LEU A 228 -10.33 26.02 3.59
N ILE A 229 -9.79 25.61 2.45
CA ILE A 229 -8.87 26.43 1.64
C ILE A 229 -9.54 27.11 0.45
N GLY A 230 -10.83 26.84 0.21
CA GLY A 230 -11.66 27.53 -0.77
C GLY A 230 -11.21 27.29 -2.22
N MET A 231 -10.93 26.04 -2.57
CA MET A 231 -10.49 25.63 -3.91
C MET A 231 -11.63 25.07 -4.80
N THR A 232 -12.90 25.34 -4.46
CA THR A 232 -14.06 24.97 -5.27
C THR A 232 -14.25 25.80 -6.53
#